data_AF-A0A2T4VNR5-F1
#
_entry.id   AF-A0A2T4VNR5-F1
#
_cell.length_a   1.000
_cell.length_b   1.000
_cell.length_c   1.000
_cell.angle_alpha   90.00
_cell.angle_beta   90.00
_cell.angle_gamma   90.00
#
_symmetry.space_group_name_H-M   'P 1'
#
loop_
_entity.id
_entity.type
_entity.pdbx_description
1 polymer ?
#
loop_
_entity_poly.entity_id
_entity_poly.type
_entity_poly.pdbx_seq_one_letter_code
_entity_poly.pdbx_strand_id
1 'polypeptide(L)'
;MPVDPEYLPVELQELAPAIQMRMPRGGDHLRRRPSDVPREVSAWVEITFDPASPMLPESVRTCLAAALGSTSVVRVLVYSERSVFANKEVALEQLKAQLGSFLSPGH
;
A
#
# COMPACT_ATOMS: atom_id res chain seq x y z
N MET A 1 -2.43 -4.43 9.63
CA MET A 1 -1.27 -4.17 10.52
C MET A 1 -0.34 -3.26 9.75
N PRO A 2 0.35 -2.32 10.42
CA PRO A 2 1.42 -1.58 9.77
C PRO A 2 2.46 -2.57 9.23
N VAL A 3 3.05 -2.24 8.08
CA VAL A 3 4.07 -3.07 7.46
C VAL A 3 5.41 -2.74 8.08
N ASP A 4 6.19 -3.74 8.48
CA ASP A 4 7.55 -3.45 8.95
C ASP A 4 8.39 -2.87 7.80
N PRO A 5 9.12 -1.77 8.04
CA PRO A 5 9.89 -1.08 7.00
C PRO A 5 10.95 -1.99 6.35
N GLU A 6 11.46 -2.99 7.06
CA GLU A 6 12.41 -3.96 6.51
C GLU A 6 11.87 -4.75 5.30
N TYR A 7 10.54 -4.85 5.16
CA TYR A 7 9.88 -5.52 4.04
C TYR A 7 9.41 -4.57 2.94
N LEU A 8 9.76 -3.28 3.03
CA LEU A 8 9.43 -2.27 2.05
C LEU A 8 10.68 -1.86 1.25
N PRO A 9 10.51 -1.50 -0.04
CA PRO A 9 11.54 -0.80 -0.80
C PRO A 9 12.03 0.43 -0.04
N VAL A 10 13.31 0.78 -0.19
CA VAL A 10 13.96 1.88 0.56
C VAL A 10 13.17 3.19 0.48
N GLU A 11 12.59 3.49 -0.67
CA GLU A 11 11.81 4.70 -0.94
C GLU A 11 10.47 4.74 -0.18
N LEU A 12 9.97 3.58 0.27
CA LEU A 12 8.73 3.45 1.02
C LEU A 12 8.97 3.20 2.53
N GLN A 13 10.22 3.04 2.97
CA GLN A 13 10.53 2.75 4.38
C GLN A 13 10.12 3.90 5.31
N GLU A 14 10.32 5.15 4.89
CA GLU A 14 9.85 6.33 5.66
C GLU A 14 8.33 6.43 5.73
N LEU A 15 7.64 5.78 4.79
CA LEU A 15 6.18 5.74 4.71
C LEU A 15 5.56 4.54 5.44
N ALA A 16 6.38 3.57 5.85
CA ALA A 16 5.97 2.35 6.55
C ALA A 16 4.90 2.55 7.63
N PRO A 17 5.00 3.55 8.54
CA PRO A 17 4.00 3.69 9.61
C PRO A 17 2.61 4.09 9.11
N ALA A 18 2.51 4.68 7.91
CA ALA A 18 1.24 5.03 7.29
C ALA A 18 0.78 4.00 6.23
N ILE A 19 1.58 2.98 5.95
CA ILE A 19 1.25 1.89 5.04
C ILE A 19 0.65 0.74 5.83
N GLN A 20 -0.56 0.34 5.45
CA GLN A 20 -1.22 -0.85 5.97
C GLN A 20 -1.32 -1.89 4.86
N MET A 21 -0.94 -3.13 5.18
CA MET A 21 -1.09 -4.25 4.25
C MET A 21 -2.06 -5.28 4.81
N ARG A 22 -2.90 -5.80 3.92
CA ARG A 22 -3.82 -6.89 4.17
C ARG A 22 -3.63 -7.97 3.11
N MET A 23 -3.68 -9.20 3.55
CA MET A 23 -3.54 -10.39 2.72
C MET A 23 -4.29 -11.54 3.38
N PRO A 24 -4.72 -12.56 2.65
CA PRO A 24 -5.38 -13.72 3.23
C PRO A 24 -4.41 -14.41 4.19
N ARG A 25 -4.79 -14.48 5.46
CA ARG A 25 -4.12 -15.35 6.44
C ARG A 25 -4.82 -16.72 6.39
N GLY A 26 -4.06 -17.80 6.57
CA GLY A 26 -4.59 -19.16 6.56
C GLY A 26 -5.81 -19.27 7.47
N GLY A 27 -6.99 -19.51 6.87
CA GLY A 27 -8.28 -19.61 7.57
C GLY A 27 -9.24 -18.41 7.43
N ASP A 28 -8.82 -17.26 6.89
CA ASP A 28 -9.64 -16.02 6.87
C ASP A 28 -10.24 -15.68 5.47
N HIS A 29 -10.20 -16.63 4.54
CA HIS A 29 -10.49 -16.43 3.10
C HIS A 29 -11.90 -15.91 2.80
N LEU A 30 -12.84 -16.04 3.74
CA LEU A 30 -14.26 -15.69 3.53
C LEU A 30 -14.74 -14.47 4.33
N ARG A 31 -14.05 -14.06 5.40
CA ARG A 31 -14.56 -12.99 6.30
C ARG A 31 -13.89 -11.64 6.09
N ARG A 32 -12.62 -11.60 5.70
CA ARG A 32 -11.84 -10.35 5.60
C ARG A 32 -11.39 -10.00 4.19
N ARG A 33 -11.93 -10.69 3.17
CA ARG A 33 -11.66 -10.39 1.76
C ARG A 33 -12.32 -9.06 1.35
N PRO A 34 -11.63 -8.21 0.58
CA PRO A 34 -12.26 -7.06 -0.04
C PRO A 34 -13.36 -7.48 -1.01
N SER A 35 -14.43 -6.69 -1.07
CA SER A 35 -15.57 -6.95 -1.98
C SER A 35 -15.17 -6.97 -3.45
N ASP A 36 -14.11 -6.23 -3.81
CA ASP A 36 -13.57 -6.10 -5.16
C ASP A 36 -12.78 -7.34 -5.64
N VAL A 37 -12.44 -8.28 -4.76
CA VAL A 37 -11.70 -9.50 -5.14
C VAL A 37 -12.69 -10.58 -5.58
N PRO A 38 -12.48 -11.26 -6.73
CA PRO A 38 -13.31 -12.38 -7.17
C PRO A 38 -13.34 -13.55 -6.17
N ARG A 39 -14.42 -14.33 -6.17
CA ARG A 39 -14.55 -15.46 -5.22
C ARG A 39 -13.54 -16.57 -5.41
N GLU A 40 -13.08 -16.75 -6.64
CA GLU A 40 -12.18 -17.82 -7.04
C GLU A 40 -10.71 -17.52 -6.68
N VAL A 41 -10.39 -16.25 -6.44
CA VAL A 41 -9.01 -15.83 -6.17
C VAL A 41 -8.70 -15.92 -4.68
N SER A 42 -7.90 -16.91 -4.32
CA SER A 42 -7.46 -17.15 -2.94
C SER A 42 -6.24 -16.34 -2.55
N ALA A 43 -5.54 -15.72 -3.51
CA ALA A 43 -4.33 -14.93 -3.29
C ALA A 43 -4.56 -13.47 -3.70
N TRP A 44 -4.66 -12.59 -2.71
CA TRP A 44 -4.83 -11.16 -2.91
C TRP A 44 -3.99 -10.39 -1.90
N VAL A 45 -3.58 -9.19 -2.27
CA VAL A 45 -2.87 -8.25 -1.41
C VAL A 45 -3.50 -6.89 -1.60
N GLU A 46 -3.88 -6.29 -0.49
CA GLU A 46 -4.37 -4.91 -0.43
C GLU A 46 -3.37 -4.09 0.36
N ILE A 47 -2.94 -2.97 -0.22
CA ILE A 47 -2.11 -1.97 0.43
C ILE A 47 -2.91 -0.68 0.49
N THR A 48 -2.99 -0.11 1.68
CA THR A 48 -3.64 1.17 1.94
C THR A 48 -2.62 2.12 2.52
N PHE A 49 -2.52 3.31 1.96
CA PHE A 49 -1.62 4.36 2.40
C PHE A 49 -2.40 5.65 2.64
N ASP A 50 -2.26 6.20 3.85
CA ASP A 50 -2.86 7.47 4.22
C ASP A 50 -1.80 8.59 4.20
N PRO A 51 -1.80 9.46 3.17
CA PRO A 51 -0.83 10.55 3.07
C PRO A 51 -1.04 11.65 4.14
N ALA A 52 -2.22 11.71 4.75
CA ALA A 52 -2.52 12.65 5.84
C ALA A 52 -2.17 12.07 7.22
N SER A 53 -1.70 10.82 7.29
CA SER A 53 -1.40 10.13 8.55
C SER A 53 -0.44 10.96 9.41
N PRO A 54 -0.78 11.24 10.68
CA PRO A 54 0.10 11.99 11.58
C PRO A 54 1.39 11.25 11.93
N MET A 55 1.52 9.98 11.54
CA MET A 55 2.76 9.21 11.72
C MET A 55 3.83 9.53 10.69
N LEU A 56 3.49 10.25 9.61
CA LEU A 56 4.43 10.70 8.60
C LEU A 56 5.11 12.03 9.01
N PRO A 57 6.38 12.24 8.64
CA PRO A 57 7.04 13.53 8.81
C PRO A 57 6.26 14.67 8.13
N GLU A 58 6.26 15.86 8.73
CA GLU A 58 5.52 17.03 8.19
C GLU A 58 5.94 17.39 6.75
N SER A 59 7.22 17.33 6.44
CA SER A 59 7.75 17.58 5.10
C SER A 59 7.15 16.62 4.06
N VAL A 60 7.01 15.34 4.43
CA VAL A 60 6.44 14.28 3.58
C VAL A 60 4.93 14.49 3.43
N ARG A 61 4.21 14.74 4.52
CA ARG A 61 2.77 15.02 4.48
C ARG A 61 2.45 16.23 3.60
N THR A 62 3.26 17.29 3.69
CA THR A 62 3.06 18.51 2.90
C THR A 62 3.26 18.24 1.41
N CYS A 63 4.33 17.51 1.03
CA CYS A 63 4.56 17.13 -0.36
C CYS A 63 3.42 16.25 -0.90
N LEU A 64 2.99 15.25 -0.12
CA LEU A 64 1.91 14.35 -0.50
C LEU A 64 0.55 15.06 -0.55
N ALA A 65 0.27 16.00 0.36
CA ALA A 65 -0.96 16.79 0.33
C ALA A 65 -1.02 17.71 -0.90
N ALA A 66 0.10 18.29 -1.31
CA ALA A 66 0.20 19.06 -2.54
C ALA A 66 0.00 18.19 -3.80
N ALA A 67 0.48 16.95 -3.76
CA ALA A 67 0.41 16.00 -4.86
C ALA A 67 -0.96 15.31 -5.03
N LEU A 68 -1.50 14.77 -3.94
CA LEU A 68 -2.66 13.86 -3.93
C LEU A 68 -3.96 14.56 -3.51
N GLY A 69 -3.86 15.79 -2.99
CA GLY A 69 -4.94 16.48 -2.29
C GLY A 69 -5.15 15.94 -0.87
N SER A 70 -5.61 16.79 0.05
CA SER A 70 -5.65 16.54 1.50
C SER A 70 -6.56 15.40 1.99
N THR A 71 -7.22 14.64 1.11
CA THR A 71 -8.23 13.62 1.49
C THR A 71 -8.11 12.28 0.76
N SER A 72 -7.10 12.09 -0.07
CA SER A 72 -6.99 10.88 -0.90
C SER A 72 -6.20 9.79 -0.17
N VAL A 73 -6.91 8.78 0.36
CA VAL A 73 -6.25 7.52 0.77
C VAL A 73 -5.89 6.75 -0.50
N VAL A 74 -4.62 6.39 -0.64
CA VAL A 74 -4.14 5.58 -1.77
C VAL A 74 -4.41 4.12 -1.45
N ARG A 75 -5.17 3.43 -2.31
CA ARG A 75 -5.49 2.01 -2.16
C ARG A 75 -5.03 1.26 -3.40
N VAL A 76 -4.16 0.27 -3.19
CA VAL A 76 -3.67 -0.66 -4.21
C VAL A 76 -4.19 -2.05 -3.88
N LEU A 77 -4.94 -2.65 -4.79
CA LEU A 77 -5.44 -4.01 -4.65
C LEU A 77 -4.93 -4.86 -5.80
N VAL A 78 -4.13 -5.87 -5.47
CA VAL A 78 -3.60 -6.83 -6.43
C VAL A 78 -4.12 -8.21 -6.08
N TYR A 79 -4.76 -8.87 -7.04
CA TYR A 79 -5.19 -10.24 -6.91
C TYR A 79 -4.87 -10.99 -8.20
N SER A 80 -4.39 -12.22 -8.07
CA SER A 80 -4.11 -13.09 -9.21
C SER A 80 -4.05 -14.54 -8.75
N GLU A 81 -3.98 -15.48 -9.69
CA GLU A 81 -3.75 -16.89 -9.40
C GLU A 81 -2.32 -17.19 -8.89
N ARG A 82 -1.42 -16.19 -8.97
CA ARG A 82 -0.06 -16.30 -8.43
C ARG A 82 -0.07 -16.25 -6.90
N SER A 83 1.04 -16.68 -6.29
CA SER A 83 1.24 -16.65 -4.85
C SER A 83 1.04 -15.26 -4.24
N VAL A 84 0.58 -15.21 -2.98
CA VAL A 84 0.44 -13.96 -2.20
C VAL A 84 1.76 -13.15 -2.17
N PHE A 85 2.90 -13.84 -2.11
CA PHE A 85 4.22 -13.21 -2.17
C PHE A 85 4.43 -12.42 -3.48
N ALA A 86 4.13 -13.02 -4.63
CA ALA A 86 4.25 -12.34 -5.92
C ALA A 86 3.26 -11.17 -6.04
N ASN A 87 2.03 -11.35 -5.54
CA ASN A 87 1.04 -10.26 -5.51
C ASN A 87 1.48 -9.11 -4.59
N LYS A 88 2.19 -9.41 -3.50
CA LYS A 88 2.77 -8.40 -2.59
C LYS A 88 3.83 -7.56 -3.32
N GLU A 89 4.76 -8.20 -4.02
CA GLU A 89 5.79 -7.48 -4.78
C GLU A 89 5.16 -6.54 -5.82
N VAL A 90 4.18 -7.02 -6.59
CA VAL A 90 3.46 -6.20 -7.57
C VAL A 90 2.72 -5.04 -6.90
N ALA A 91 2.06 -5.28 -5.76
CA ALA A 91 1.33 -4.23 -5.05
C ALA A 91 2.28 -3.14 -4.51
N LEU A 92 3.46 -3.53 -4.01
CA LEU A 92 4.48 -2.59 -3.55
C LEU A 92 5.06 -1.76 -4.69
N GLU A 93 5.33 -2.39 -5.83
CA GLU A 93 5.81 -1.68 -7.03
C GLU A 93 4.76 -0.70 -7.57
N GLN A 94 3.47 -1.07 -7.55
CA GLN A 94 2.39 -0.15 -7.94
C GLN A 94 2.25 1.03 -6.96
N LEU A 95 2.36 0.78 -5.65
CA LEU A 95 2.36 1.85 -4.65
C LEU A 95 3.56 2.79 -4.86
N LYS A 96 4.74 2.21 -5.09
CA LYS A 96 5.96 2.96 -5.39
C LYS A 96 5.80 3.80 -6.65
N ALA A 97 5.22 3.25 -7.72
CA ALA A 97 5.00 4.01 -8.95
C ALA A 97 4.04 5.19 -8.72
N GLN A 98 2.98 5.01 -7.92
CA GLN A 98 2.05 6.08 -7.58
C GLN A 98 2.70 7.16 -6.69
N LEU A 99 3.48 6.77 -5.68
CA LEU A 99 4.08 7.71 -4.73
C LEU A 99 5.41 8.31 -5.21
N GLY A 100 6.18 7.55 -5.99
CA GLY A 100 7.52 7.91 -6.46
C GLY A 100 7.55 9.14 -7.36
N SER A 101 6.45 9.41 -8.08
CA SER A 101 6.24 10.66 -8.82
C SER A 101 6.17 11.89 -7.91
N PHE A 102 5.88 11.71 -6.61
CA PHE A 102 5.70 12.80 -5.64
C PHE A 102 6.83 12.88 -4.61
N LEU A 103 7.57 11.78 -4.42
CA LEU A 103 8.69 11.70 -3.48
C LEU A 103 10.05 11.96 -4.13
N SER A 104 10.11 12.00 -5.46
CA SER A 104 11.34 12.37 -6.19
C SER A 104 11.56 13.89 -6.10
N PRO A 105 12.75 14.36 -5.67
CA PRO A 105 13.08 15.78 -5.63
C PRO A 105 13.30 16.29 -7.06
N GLY A 106 12.23 16.74 -7.72
CA GLY A 106 12.30 17.14 -9.12
C GLY A 106 11.00 17.74 -9.66
N HIS A 107 10.50 18.79 -9.01
CA HIS A 107 9.67 19.82 -9.65
C HIS A 107 9.93 21.17 -9.00
#